data_AF-A0A9X5VFW1-F1
#
_entry.id   AF-A0A9X5VFW1-F1
#
_cell.length_a   1.000
_cell.length_b   1.000
_cell.length_c   1.000
_cell.angle_alpha   90.00
_cell.angle_beta   90.00
_cell.angle_gamma   90.00
#
_symmetry.space_group_name_H-M   'P 1'
#
loop_
_entity.id
_entity.type
_entity.pdbx_description
1 polymer ?
#
loop_
_entity_poly.entity_id
_entity_poly.type
_entity_poly.pdbx_seq_one_letter_code
_entity_poly.pdbx_strand_id
1 'polypeptide(L)'
;MGRDIGEKEYLKKNPRVDEFELKINPSDGSFYLPHPKGGFVQFENLVGDVVQDGKLIIKQKSFYHVEEMPKFAQDKVIQEALRQIDAAKVAEYKVEWLVSEEKAVEQLKRLFKKMDIDIEVKYYPE
;
A
#
# COMPACT_ATOMS: atom_id res chain seq x y z
N MET A 1 -20.89 24.33 32.25
CA MET A 1 -19.61 24.47 31.52
C MET A 1 -18.98 23.09 31.49
N GLY A 2 -19.07 22.41 30.36
CA GLY A 2 -18.56 21.07 30.14
C GLY A 2 -18.74 20.80 28.65
N ARG A 3 -17.75 21.22 27.86
CA ARG A 3 -17.75 20.97 26.42
C ARG A 3 -17.48 19.49 26.24
N ASP A 4 -18.44 18.79 25.65
CA ASP A 4 -18.25 17.48 25.05
C ASP A 4 -16.95 17.50 24.25
N ILE A 5 -16.02 16.67 24.69
CA ILE A 5 -14.75 16.45 24.02
C ILE A 5 -15.14 15.64 22.80
N GLY A 6 -15.26 16.32 21.66
CA GLY A 6 -15.65 15.72 20.40
C GLY A 6 -14.88 14.42 20.18
N GLU A 7 -15.62 13.31 20.16
CA GLU A 7 -15.19 12.08 19.55
C GLU A 7 -14.59 12.47 18.20
N LYS A 8 -13.29 12.23 18.03
CA LYS A 8 -12.71 12.22 16.70
C LYS A 8 -13.57 11.27 15.90
N GLU A 9 -14.33 11.78 14.93
CA GLU A 9 -14.90 10.95 13.86
C GLU A 9 -13.72 10.17 13.28
N TYR A 10 -13.52 8.94 13.75
CA TYR A 10 -12.75 7.96 13.04
C TYR A 10 -13.45 7.86 11.69
N LEU A 11 -12.78 8.34 10.64
CA LEU A 11 -13.15 8.01 9.27
C LEU A 11 -13.44 6.52 9.27
N LYS A 12 -14.72 6.12 9.16
CA LYS A 12 -15.06 4.70 9.07
C LYS A 12 -14.24 4.15 7.92
N LYS A 13 -13.25 3.30 8.22
CA LYS A 13 -12.57 2.52 7.19
C LYS A 13 -13.66 1.79 6.42
N ASN A 14 -13.48 1.70 5.10
CA ASN A 14 -14.43 0.97 4.27
C ASN A 14 -14.35 -0.50 4.70
N PRO A 15 -15.44 -1.16 5.10
CA PRO A 15 -15.39 -2.55 5.58
C PRO A 15 -14.72 -3.51 4.59
N ARG A 16 -14.81 -3.23 3.29
CA ARG A 16 -14.14 -4.01 2.25
C ARG A 16 -12.61 -3.90 2.32
N VAL A 17 -12.10 -2.73 2.73
CA VAL A 17 -10.66 -2.52 2.98
C VAL A 17 -10.24 -3.34 4.20
N ASP A 18 -11.01 -3.28 5.29
CA ASP A 18 -10.72 -4.04 6.50
C ASP A 18 -10.73 -5.55 6.24
N GLU A 19 -11.72 -6.06 5.50
CA GLU A 19 -11.79 -7.46 5.08
C GLU A 19 -10.61 -7.87 4.21
N PHE A 20 -10.19 -6.99 3.30
CA PHE A 20 -9.04 -7.24 2.44
C PHE A 20 -7.71 -7.24 3.22
N GLU A 21 -7.52 -6.29 4.13
CA GLU A 21 -6.36 -6.24 5.04
C GLU A 21 -6.32 -7.48 5.94
N LEU A 22 -7.46 -7.91 6.50
CA LEU A 22 -7.57 -9.13 7.31
C LEU A 22 -7.28 -10.41 6.50
N LYS A 23 -7.64 -10.43 5.22
CA LYS A 23 -7.31 -11.55 4.33
C LYS A 23 -5.80 -11.65 4.12
N ILE A 24 -5.10 -10.51 4.02
CA ILE A 24 -3.65 -10.42 3.91
C ILE A 24 -2.97 -10.81 5.23
N ASN A 25 -3.47 -10.30 6.36
CA ASN A 25 -3.01 -10.64 7.70
C ASN A 25 -4.16 -10.98 8.66
N PRO A 26 -4.48 -12.28 8.83
CA PRO A 26 -5.57 -12.71 9.71
C PRO A 26 -5.37 -12.40 11.20
N SER A 27 -4.17 -11.97 11.60
CA SER A 27 -3.88 -11.61 13.00
C SER A 27 -4.32 -10.19 13.36
N ASP A 28 -4.85 -9.42 12.41
CA ASP A 28 -5.32 -8.03 12.58
C ASP A 28 -4.23 -7.09 13.13
N GLY A 29 -2.97 -7.40 12.80
CA GLY A 29 -1.80 -6.62 13.16
C GLY A 29 -1.27 -5.84 11.96
N SER A 30 -0.44 -4.84 12.23
CA SER A 30 0.35 -4.18 11.19
C SER A 30 1.83 -4.28 11.51
N PHE A 31 2.65 -4.32 10.47
CA PHE A 31 4.11 -4.32 10.60
C PHE A 31 4.65 -2.92 10.31
N TYR A 32 5.51 -2.40 11.19
CA TYR A 32 6.06 -1.05 11.06
C TYR A 32 7.57 -1.09 10.91
N LEU A 33 8.08 -0.42 9.88
CA LEU A 33 9.50 -0.19 9.68
C LEU A 33 9.85 1.29 9.90
N PRO A 34 10.98 1.59 10.56
CA PRO A 34 11.48 2.96 10.63
C PRO A 34 11.93 3.41 9.23
N HIS A 35 11.55 4.62 8.85
CA HIS A 35 12.01 5.21 7.60
C HIS A 35 13.34 5.96 7.82
N PRO A 36 14.32 5.88 6.91
CA PRO A 36 15.64 6.50 7.10
C PRO A 36 15.60 8.02 7.24
N LYS A 37 14.55 8.68 6.73
CA LYS A 37 14.32 10.13 6.90
C LYS A 37 13.48 10.48 8.13
N GLY A 38 13.29 9.54 9.05
CA GLY A 38 12.43 9.67 10.23
C GLY A 38 10.98 9.25 9.96
N GLY A 39 10.28 8.92 11.04
CA GLY A 39 8.93 8.37 11.00
C GLY A 39 8.89 6.87 10.72
N PHE A 40 7.68 6.34 10.49
CA PHE A 40 7.45 4.92 10.23
C PHE A 40 6.69 4.72 8.92
N VAL A 41 6.86 3.54 8.34
CA VAL A 41 6.09 3.02 7.22
C VAL A 41 5.38 1.76 7.71
N GLN A 42 4.07 1.74 7.53
CA GLN A 42 3.22 0.60 7.86
C GLN A 42 3.09 -0.32 6.65
N PHE A 43 3.06 -1.62 6.93
CA PHE A 43 2.74 -2.72 6.04
C PHE A 43 1.67 -3.57 6.71
N GLU A 44 0.87 -4.28 5.92
CA GLU A 44 -0.19 -5.14 6.46
C GLU A 44 0.37 -6.45 7.01
N ASN A 45 1.46 -6.97 6.42
CA ASN A 45 2.04 -8.22 6.85
C ASN A 45 3.56 -8.28 6.64
N LEU A 46 4.18 -9.28 7.26
CA LEU A 46 5.55 -9.72 7.03
C LEU A 46 5.56 -11.24 6.85
N VAL A 47 6.04 -11.73 5.70
CA VAL A 47 6.21 -13.15 5.41
C VAL A 47 7.67 -13.41 5.06
N GLY A 48 8.42 -14.03 5.98
CA GLY A 48 9.86 -14.21 5.81
C GLY A 48 10.58 -12.86 5.79
N ASP A 49 11.24 -12.54 4.67
CA ASP A 49 11.93 -11.27 4.39
C ASP A 49 11.09 -10.33 3.51
N VAL A 50 9.79 -10.58 3.33
CA VAL A 50 8.91 -9.81 2.45
C VAL A 50 7.84 -9.08 3.26
N VAL A 51 7.87 -7.75 3.23
CA VAL A 51 6.77 -6.93 3.74
C VAL A 51 5.70 -6.76 2.67
N GLN A 52 4.44 -6.93 3.05
CA GLN A 52 3.30 -6.92 2.14
C GLN A 52 2.39 -5.73 2.40
N ASP A 53 1.93 -5.12 1.32
CA ASP A 53 1.00 -3.98 1.37
C ASP A 53 -0.17 -4.19 0.40
N GLY A 54 -1.39 -3.94 0.90
CA GLY A 54 -2.64 -4.22 0.20
C GLY A 54 -3.11 -3.03 -0.64
N LYS A 55 -3.38 -3.25 -1.93
CA LYS A 55 -3.91 -2.23 -2.85
C LYS A 55 -5.30 -2.64 -3.36
N LEU A 56 -6.32 -2.40 -2.53
CA LEU A 56 -7.72 -2.66 -2.88
C LEU A 56 -8.28 -1.61 -3.86
N ILE A 57 -8.81 -2.07 -4.98
CA ILE A 57 -9.48 -1.25 -6.00
C ILE A 57 -10.99 -1.26 -5.77
N ILE A 58 -11.51 -0.20 -5.16
CA ILE A 58 -12.94 -0.07 -4.80
C ILE A 58 -13.76 0.60 -5.92
N LYS A 59 -13.13 1.49 -6.69
CA LYS A 59 -13.77 2.30 -7.72
C LYS A 59 -13.21 1.98 -9.09
N GLN A 60 -14.08 2.06 -10.10
CA GLN A 60 -13.71 1.85 -11.51
C GLN A 60 -12.57 2.77 -11.98
N LYS A 61 -12.46 3.97 -11.42
CA LYS A 61 -11.32 4.88 -11.62
C LYS A 61 -10.50 4.94 -10.34
N SER A 62 -9.42 4.18 -10.31
CA SER A 62 -8.47 4.13 -9.21
C SER A 62 -7.16 4.82 -9.59
N PHE A 63 -6.45 5.37 -8.60
CA PHE A 63 -5.13 5.95 -8.85
C PHE A 63 -4.09 4.89 -9.25
N TYR A 64 -4.35 3.62 -8.94
CA TYR A 64 -3.55 2.46 -9.37
C TYR A 64 -3.81 2.05 -10.83
N HIS A 65 -4.83 2.59 -11.50
CA HIS A 65 -4.96 2.53 -12.97
C HIS A 65 -4.02 3.55 -13.61
N VAL A 66 -2.71 3.40 -13.33
CA VAL A 66 -1.69 4.43 -13.55
C VAL A 66 -1.56 4.89 -15.00
N GLU A 67 -1.88 4.06 -15.99
CA GLU A 67 -1.81 4.46 -17.41
C GLU A 67 -2.94 5.42 -17.81
N GLU A 68 -4.03 5.44 -17.05
CA GLU A 68 -5.18 6.33 -17.24
C GLU A 68 -5.08 7.60 -16.39
N MET A 69 -4.05 7.68 -15.56
CA MET A 69 -3.86 8.76 -14.61
C MET A 69 -2.92 9.85 -15.17
N PRO A 70 -3.17 11.12 -14.81
CA PRO A 70 -2.22 12.20 -15.12
C PRO A 70 -0.89 11.95 -14.43
N LYS A 71 0.19 12.52 -14.99
CA LYS A 71 1.56 12.30 -14.51
C LYS A 71 1.73 12.51 -12.99
N PHE A 72 1.12 13.56 -12.43
CA PHE A 72 1.23 13.84 -11.00
C PHE A 72 0.70 12.69 -10.12
N ALA A 73 -0.30 11.94 -10.58
CA ALA A 73 -0.86 10.80 -9.85
C ALA A 73 0.02 9.56 -10.01
N GLN A 74 0.62 9.36 -11.18
CA GLN A 74 1.66 8.33 -11.37
C GLN A 74 2.87 8.61 -10.46
N ASP A 75 3.30 9.88 -10.37
CA ASP A 75 4.39 10.30 -9.50
C ASP A 75 4.08 10.02 -8.02
N LYS A 76 2.81 10.06 -7.60
CA LYS A 76 2.41 9.70 -6.23
C LYS A 76 2.55 8.21 -5.96
N VAL A 77 2.18 7.35 -6.91
CA VAL A 77 2.40 5.89 -6.80
C VAL A 77 3.89 5.57 -6.70
N ILE A 78 4.70 6.23 -7.53
CA ILE A 78 6.16 6.09 -7.50
C ILE A 78 6.73 6.54 -6.15
N GLN A 79 6.30 7.69 -5.64
CA GLN A 79 6.75 8.21 -4.34
C GLN A 79 6.41 7.26 -3.19
N GLU A 80 5.23 6.65 -3.22
CA GLU A 80 4.80 5.66 -2.23
C GLU A 80 5.65 4.40 -2.28
N ALA A 81 5.85 3.85 -3.48
CA ALA A 81 6.71 2.69 -3.72
C ALA A 81 8.14 2.92 -3.20
N LEU A 82 8.75 4.05 -3.58
CA LEU A 82 10.11 4.40 -3.15
C LEU A 82 10.21 4.57 -1.63
N ARG A 83 9.19 5.19 -1.00
CA ARG A 83 9.16 5.34 0.47
C ARG A 83 9.13 3.99 1.17
N GLN A 84 8.40 3.02 0.63
CA GLN A 84 8.34 1.67 1.20
C GLN A 84 9.65 0.92 1.00
N ILE A 85 10.25 0.99 -0.20
CA ILE A 85 11.58 0.42 -0.46
C ILE A 85 12.62 1.01 0.49
N ASP A 86 12.65 2.35 0.65
CA ASP A 86 13.60 3.02 1.52
C ASP A 86 13.52 2.52 2.97
N ALA A 87 12.31 2.22 3.47
CA ALA A 87 12.12 1.63 4.80
C ALA A 87 12.49 0.14 4.85
N ALA A 88 12.05 -0.66 3.87
CA ALA A 88 12.31 -2.09 3.79
C ALA A 88 13.81 -2.41 3.67
N LYS A 89 14.53 -1.62 2.86
CA LYS A 89 15.96 -1.82 2.58
C LYS A 89 16.83 -1.69 3.82
N VAL A 90 16.45 -0.86 4.80
CA VAL A 90 17.18 -0.71 6.08
C VAL A 90 17.14 -2.02 6.88
N ALA A 91 16.06 -2.79 6.75
CA ALA A 91 15.87 -4.09 7.40
C ALA A 91 16.21 -5.28 6.50
N GLU A 92 16.81 -5.04 5.31
CA GLU A 92 17.09 -6.06 4.30
C GLU A 92 15.86 -6.84 3.83
N TYR A 93 14.69 -6.18 3.82
CA TYR A 93 13.43 -6.77 3.35
C TYR A 93 13.10 -6.35 1.92
N LYS A 94 12.30 -7.19 1.26
CA LYS A 94 11.66 -6.92 -0.04
C LYS A 94 10.25 -6.39 0.18
N VAL A 95 9.75 -5.64 -0.80
CA VAL A 95 8.39 -5.10 -0.79
C VAL A 95 7.53 -5.83 -1.81
N GLU A 96 6.35 -6.25 -1.38
CA GLU A 96 5.32 -6.82 -2.23
C GLU A 96 4.02 -6.02 -2.13
N TRP A 97 3.45 -5.67 -3.28
CA TRP A 97 2.11 -5.10 -3.40
C TRP A 97 1.11 -6.16 -3.84
N LEU A 98 0.10 -6.38 -3.01
CA LEU A 98 -1.03 -7.28 -3.25
C LEU A 98 -2.20 -6.47 -3.80
N VAL A 99 -2.45 -6.55 -5.11
CA VAL A 99 -3.39 -5.67 -5.81
C VAL A 99 -4.64 -6.44 -6.26
N SER A 100 -5.82 -5.89 -5.98
CA SER A 100 -7.10 -6.60 -6.18
C SER A 100 -7.64 -6.64 -7.60
N GLU A 101 -6.93 -6.07 -8.59
CA GLU A 101 -7.37 -6.02 -9.98
C GLU A 101 -6.20 -6.32 -10.93
N GLU A 102 -6.37 -7.31 -11.82
CA GLU A 102 -5.32 -7.74 -12.76
C GLU A 102 -4.84 -6.62 -13.68
N LYS A 103 -5.76 -5.78 -14.17
CA LYS A 103 -5.40 -4.64 -15.03
C LYS A 103 -4.47 -3.68 -14.29
N ALA A 104 -4.75 -3.36 -13.02
CA ALA A 104 -3.90 -2.50 -12.21
C ALA A 104 -2.53 -3.15 -11.97
N VAL A 105 -2.47 -4.46 -11.70
CA VAL A 105 -1.21 -5.22 -11.58
C VAL A 105 -0.33 -5.03 -12.81
N GLU A 106 -0.89 -5.23 -14.00
CA GLU A 106 -0.12 -5.16 -15.24
C GLU A 106 0.36 -3.74 -15.56
N GLN A 107 -0.44 -2.72 -15.25
CA GLN A 107 -0.03 -1.33 -15.39
C GLN A 107 1.08 -0.95 -14.40
N LEU A 108 0.97 -1.36 -13.13
CA LEU A 108 1.97 -1.12 -12.10
C LEU A 108 3.30 -1.81 -12.40
N LYS A 109 3.28 -3.08 -12.83
CA LYS A 109 4.48 -3.80 -13.27
C LYS A 109 5.21 -3.06 -14.40
N ARG A 110 4.47 -2.57 -15.40
CA ARG A 110 5.07 -1.79 -16.51
C ARG A 110 5.66 -0.47 -16.02
N LEU A 111 4.95 0.23 -15.14
CA LEU A 111 5.45 1.48 -14.55
C LEU A 111 6.73 1.25 -13.76
N PHE A 112 6.74 0.30 -12.84
CA PHE A 112 7.89 0.01 -11.98
C PHE A 112 9.09 -0.51 -12.75
N LYS A 113 8.86 -1.37 -13.75
CA LYS A 113 9.93 -1.80 -14.67
C LYS A 113 10.55 -0.64 -15.44
N LYS A 114 9.72 0.31 -15.92
CA LYS A 114 10.20 1.49 -16.65
C LYS A 114 11.03 2.43 -15.76
N MET A 115 10.68 2.49 -14.47
CA MET A 115 11.30 3.39 -13.50
C MET A 115 12.40 2.74 -12.67
N ASP A 116 12.74 1.47 -12.93
CA ASP A 116 13.71 0.67 -12.16
C ASP A 116 13.39 0.61 -10.65
N ILE A 117 12.10 0.39 -10.35
CA ILE A 117 11.59 0.28 -8.97
C ILE A 117 11.46 -1.19 -8.60
N ASP A 118 12.20 -1.61 -7.57
CA ASP A 118 12.26 -2.98 -7.08
C ASP A 118 11.12 -3.29 -6.09
N ILE A 119 9.90 -3.47 -6.62
CA ILE A 119 8.72 -3.97 -5.89
C ILE A 119 8.12 -5.13 -6.66
N GLU A 120 7.79 -6.21 -5.94
CA GLU A 120 6.98 -7.29 -6.50
C GLU A 120 5.50 -6.90 -6.49
N VAL A 121 4.82 -7.01 -7.64
CA VAL A 121 3.38 -6.71 -7.74
C VAL A 121 2.63 -7.99 -8.09
N LYS A 122 1.79 -8.48 -7.17
CA LYS A 122 0.99 -9.69 -7.34
C LYS A 122 -0.49 -9.37 -7.41
N TYR A 123 -1.19 -10.13 -8.24
CA TYR A 123 -2.65 -10.14 -8.21
C TYR A 123 -3.11 -10.89 -6.96
N TYR A 124 -3.97 -10.23 -6.18
CA TYR A 124 -4.54 -10.77 -4.98
C TYR A 124 -6.00 -10.32 -4.91
N PRO A 125 -6.96 -11.12 -5.42
CA PRO A 125 -8.35 -10.71 -5.52
C PRO A 125 -8.91 -10.41 -4.14
N GLU A 126 -9.92 -9.54 -4.09
CA GLU A 126 -10.76 -9.38 -2.90
C GLU A 126 -11.39 -10.70 -2.46
#